data_AF-A0A920RPK9-F1
#
_entry.id   AF-A0A920RPK9-F1
#
_cell.length_a   1.000
_cell.length_b   1.000
_cell.length_c   1.000
_cell.angle_alpha   90.00
_cell.angle_beta   90.00
_cell.angle_gamma   90.00
#
_symmetry.space_group_name_H-M   'P 1'
#
loop_
_entity.id
_entity.type
_entity.pdbx_description
1 polymer ?
#
loop_
_entity_poly.entity_id
_entity_poly.type
_entity_poly.pdbx_seq_one_letter_code
_entity_poly.pdbx_strand_id
1 'polypeptide(L)'
;MPLAHCTLATRDVAATAAFFQATLDWQPIDRPGNLLMGSAWLQIADDQELHLLEVADFEVSPFEREFGRHIAVTWPLEGFGSLRQRLTEHGAQLIDAERATPFQRFFFRDPNGYIFEVVESNHAPETS
;
A
#
# COMPACT_ATOMS: atom_id res chain seq x y z
N MET A 1 -8.86 -6.39 -18.79
CA MET A 1 -9.76 -6.22 -17.62
C MET A 1 -8.90 -5.67 -16.50
N PRO A 2 -9.07 -4.40 -16.08
CA PRO A 2 -8.29 -3.80 -15.00
C PRO A 2 -8.80 -4.29 -13.62
N LEU A 3 -7.95 -4.20 -12.60
CA LEU A 3 -8.38 -4.34 -11.21
C LEU A 3 -9.19 -3.10 -10.83
N ALA A 4 -10.43 -3.27 -10.37
CA ALA A 4 -11.29 -2.14 -9.99
C ALA A 4 -10.94 -1.57 -8.60
N HIS A 5 -10.74 -2.45 -7.62
CA HIS A 5 -10.36 -2.06 -6.27
C HIS A 5 -9.69 -3.20 -5.51
N CYS A 6 -9.05 -2.86 -4.40
CA CYS A 6 -8.64 -3.79 -3.37
C CYS A 6 -9.26 -3.36 -2.03
N THR A 7 -9.66 -4.31 -1.18
CA THR A 7 -10.20 -4.02 0.15
C THR A 7 -9.26 -4.57 1.22
N LEU A 8 -8.93 -3.73 2.20
CA LEU A 8 -8.12 -4.08 3.37
C LEU A 8 -8.97 -3.94 4.64
N ALA A 9 -8.83 -4.92 5.52
CA ALA A 9 -9.35 -4.83 6.88
C ALA A 9 -8.33 -4.09 7.75
N THR A 10 -8.79 -3.24 8.65
CA THR A 10 -7.91 -2.51 9.57
C THR A 10 -8.60 -2.37 10.92
N ARG A 11 -7.79 -2.17 11.97
CA ARG A 11 -8.29 -1.87 13.31
C ARG A 11 -8.59 -0.39 13.51
N ASP A 12 -8.05 0.47 12.65
CA ASP A 12 -8.28 1.92 12.70
C ASP A 12 -8.27 2.48 11.27
N VAL A 13 -9.47 2.73 10.76
CA VAL A 13 -9.70 3.24 9.40
C VAL A 13 -9.10 4.63 9.22
N ALA A 14 -9.24 5.51 10.21
CA ALA A 14 -8.77 6.89 10.11
C ALA A 14 -7.24 6.95 10.10
N ALA A 15 -6.58 6.21 10.99
CA ALA A 15 -5.12 6.13 11.03
C ALA A 15 -4.56 5.50 9.75
N THR A 16 -5.21 4.46 9.23
CA THR A 16 -4.78 3.78 7.99
C THR A 16 -4.95 4.67 6.77
N ALA A 17 -6.08 5.38 6.66
CA ALA A 17 -6.28 6.36 5.58
C ALA A 17 -5.23 7.48 5.64
N ALA A 18 -4.97 8.02 6.83
CA ALA A 18 -3.96 9.06 7.03
C ALA A 18 -2.54 8.59 6.67
N PHE A 19 -2.19 7.34 7.00
CA PHE A 19 -0.92 6.74 6.60
C PHE A 19 -0.76 6.74 5.08
N PHE A 20 -1.73 6.22 4.34
CA PHE A 20 -1.64 6.15 2.88
C PHE A 20 -1.66 7.53 2.21
N GLN A 21 -2.45 8.47 2.75
CA GLN A 21 -2.46 9.83 2.25
C GLN A 21 -1.10 10.52 2.42
N ALA A 22 -0.44 10.33 3.57
CA ALA A 22 0.83 10.98 3.87
C ALA A 22 2.03 10.34 3.14
N THR A 23 1.93 9.05 2.78
CA THR A 23 3.06 8.28 2.23
C THR A 23 2.98 8.05 0.73
N LEU A 24 1.80 7.69 0.22
CA LEU A 24 1.56 7.33 -1.18
C LEU A 24 0.74 8.38 -1.93
N ASP A 25 0.42 9.50 -1.28
CA ASP A 25 -0.35 10.60 -1.85
C ASP A 25 -1.77 10.16 -2.31
N TRP A 26 -2.29 9.06 -1.76
CA TRP A 26 -3.62 8.54 -2.06
C TRP A 26 -4.71 9.40 -1.44
N GLN A 27 -5.68 9.78 -2.25
CA GLN A 27 -6.66 10.81 -1.87
C GLN A 27 -7.93 10.18 -1.33
N PRO A 28 -8.46 10.65 -0.18
CA PRO A 28 -9.75 10.18 0.32
C PRO A 28 -10.87 10.56 -0.65
N ILE A 29 -11.76 9.62 -0.89
CA ILE A 29 -13.00 9.85 -1.65
C ILE A 29 -14.09 10.17 -0.65
N ASP A 30 -14.61 11.40 -0.71
CA ASP A 30 -15.74 11.80 0.13
C ASP A 30 -16.99 11.04 -0.30
N ARG A 31 -17.54 10.30 0.65
CA ARG A 31 -18.74 9.48 0.48
C ARG A 31 -19.52 9.59 1.80
N PRO A 32 -20.69 10.23 1.78
CA PRO A 32 -21.44 10.52 3.01
C PRO A 32 -21.68 9.26 3.86
N GLY A 33 -21.26 9.30 5.12
CA GLY A 33 -21.54 8.24 6.12
C GLY A 33 -20.47 7.14 6.27
N ASN A 34 -19.45 7.10 5.39
CA ASN A 34 -18.47 6.02 5.37
C ASN A 34 -17.64 5.88 6.66
N LEU A 35 -17.13 7.00 7.18
CA LEU A 35 -16.37 6.99 8.44
C LEU A 35 -17.24 6.61 9.65
N LEU A 36 -18.53 6.92 9.62
CA LEU A 36 -19.48 6.52 10.68
C LEU A 36 -19.76 5.01 10.66
N MET A 37 -19.49 4.34 9.54
CA MET A 37 -19.66 2.90 9.35
C MET A 37 -18.35 2.12 9.54
N GLY A 38 -17.29 2.76 10.03
CA GLY A 38 -15.97 2.13 10.15
C GLY A 38 -15.38 1.81 8.78
N SER A 39 -15.44 2.75 7.83
CA SER A 39 -14.94 2.51 6.47
C SER A 39 -14.43 3.77 5.77
N ALA A 40 -13.44 3.61 4.87
CA ALA A 40 -12.88 4.70 4.06
C ALA A 40 -12.49 4.22 2.66
N TRP A 41 -12.54 5.12 1.68
CA TRP A 41 -12.21 4.85 0.28
C TRP A 41 -11.12 5.82 -0.13
N LEU A 42 -10.08 5.31 -0.76
CA LEU A 42 -8.99 6.10 -1.30
C LEU A 42 -8.93 5.92 -2.82
N GLN A 43 -8.76 7.01 -3.55
CA GLN A 43 -8.39 7.00 -4.96
C GLN A 43 -6.90 6.70 -5.07
N ILE A 44 -6.54 5.62 -5.79
CA ILE A 44 -5.14 5.18 -5.93
C ILE A 44 -4.59 5.27 -7.36
N ALA A 45 -5.49 5.34 -8.36
CA ALA A 45 -5.24 5.68 -9.77
C ALA A 45 -6.56 6.16 -10.40
N ASP A 46 -6.60 6.66 -11.64
CA ASP A 46 -7.80 7.27 -12.26
C ASP A 46 -9.11 6.48 -12.05
N ASP A 47 -9.09 5.16 -12.25
CA ASP A 47 -10.26 4.27 -12.11
C ASP A 47 -10.04 3.14 -11.08
N GLN A 48 -9.13 3.34 -10.12
CA GLN A 48 -8.82 2.32 -9.11
C GLN A 48 -8.92 2.88 -7.70
N GLU A 49 -9.52 2.07 -6.81
CA GLU A 49 -9.77 2.45 -5.42
C GLU A 49 -9.10 1.47 -4.44
N LEU A 50 -8.76 1.95 -3.26
CA LEU A 50 -8.52 1.14 -2.06
C LEU A 50 -9.69 1.35 -1.09
N HIS A 51 -10.29 0.26 -0.62
CA HIS A 51 -11.34 0.30 0.39
C HIS A 51 -10.74 -0.16 1.73
N LEU A 52 -11.01 0.56 2.79
CA LEU A 52 -10.61 0.26 4.15
C LEU A 52 -11.87 -0.05 4.95
N LEU A 53 -11.89 -1.20 5.63
CA LEU A 53 -13.00 -1.62 6.48
C LEU A 53 -12.50 -1.92 7.89
N GLU A 54 -13.21 -1.42 8.89
CA GLU A 54 -12.90 -1.66 10.29
C GLU A 54 -13.27 -3.10 10.67
N VAL A 55 -12.28 -3.82 11.20
CA VAL A 55 -12.43 -5.15 11.79
C VAL A 55 -11.58 -5.15 13.06
N ALA A 56 -12.23 -5.03 14.22
CA ALA A 56 -11.57 -4.82 15.51
C ALA A 56 -10.51 -5.89 15.83
N ASP A 57 -10.80 -7.15 15.53
CA ASP A 57 -9.92 -8.29 15.79
C ASP A 57 -9.10 -8.70 14.56
N PHE A 58 -8.86 -7.77 13.61
CA PHE A 58 -8.04 -8.07 12.45
C PHE A 58 -6.60 -8.43 12.85
N GLU A 59 -6.17 -9.59 12.37
CA GLU A 59 -4.79 -10.07 12.43
C GLU A 59 -4.28 -10.35 11.01
N VAL A 60 -3.12 -9.79 10.69
CA VAL A 60 -2.44 -10.08 9.43
C VAL A 60 -1.89 -11.51 9.45
N SER A 61 -1.83 -12.13 8.27
CA SER A 61 -1.23 -13.46 8.13
C SER A 61 0.25 -13.43 8.53
N PRO A 62 0.72 -14.36 9.39
CA PRO A 62 2.13 -14.41 9.80
C PRO A 62 3.07 -14.87 8.67
N PHE A 63 2.51 -15.29 7.53
CA PHE A 63 3.24 -15.77 6.36
C PHE A 63 3.59 -14.65 5.37
N GLU A 64 3.20 -13.40 5.64
CA GLU A 64 3.47 -12.26 4.76
C GLU A 64 4.93 -11.78 4.90
N ARG A 65 5.73 -12.10 3.88
CA ARG A 65 7.11 -11.65 3.61
C ARG A 65 7.23 -11.32 2.11
N GLU A 66 8.43 -11.22 1.54
CA GLU A 66 8.62 -10.97 0.09
C GLU A 66 7.83 -11.95 -0.79
N PHE A 67 7.85 -13.26 -0.49
CA PHE A 67 7.12 -14.28 -1.25
C PHE A 67 5.68 -14.52 -0.75
N GLY A 68 5.16 -13.63 0.10
CA GLY A 68 3.79 -13.68 0.62
C GLY A 68 2.81 -12.83 -0.18
N ARG A 69 1.56 -12.76 0.29
CA ARG A 69 0.57 -11.83 -0.26
C ARG A 69 1.04 -10.39 -0.06
N HIS A 70 1.04 -9.61 -1.13
CA HIS A 70 1.33 -8.18 -1.10
C HIS A 70 0.54 -7.46 -2.21
N ILE A 71 0.46 -6.13 -2.09
CA ILE A 71 -0.04 -5.25 -3.14
C ILE A 71 1.14 -4.52 -3.75
N ALA A 72 1.34 -4.68 -5.06
CA ALA A 72 2.39 -3.99 -5.79
C ALA A 72 1.88 -2.68 -6.41
N VAL A 73 2.66 -1.62 -6.26
CA VAL A 73 2.40 -0.29 -6.83
C VAL A 73 3.63 0.18 -7.61
N THR A 74 3.42 1.07 -8.57
CA THR A 74 4.54 1.68 -9.30
C THR A 74 4.85 3.06 -8.75
N TRP A 75 6.14 3.43 -8.75
CA TRP A 75 6.60 4.75 -8.32
C TRP A 75 7.79 5.22 -9.18
N PRO A 76 7.98 6.52 -9.44
CA PRO A 76 9.15 7.01 -10.18
C PRO A 76 10.45 6.71 -9.43
N LEU A 77 11.48 6.22 -10.13
CA LEU A 77 12.72 5.78 -9.51
C LEU A 77 13.39 6.90 -8.70
N GLU A 78 13.41 8.11 -9.24
CA GLU A 78 13.96 9.30 -8.60
C GLU A 78 13.28 9.62 -7.25
N GLY A 79 12.04 9.18 -7.08
CA GLY A 79 11.25 9.36 -5.87
C GLY A 79 11.44 8.27 -4.81
N PHE A 80 12.22 7.22 -5.06
CA PHE A 80 12.36 6.10 -4.12
C PHE A 80 12.97 6.53 -2.78
N GLY A 81 13.97 7.41 -2.81
CA GLY A 81 14.65 7.89 -1.60
C GLY A 81 13.71 8.65 -0.67
N SER A 82 12.97 9.62 -1.21
CA SER A 82 11.99 10.40 -0.44
C SER A 82 10.82 9.54 0.02
N LEU A 83 10.33 8.62 -0.81
CA LEU A 83 9.27 7.70 -0.43
C LEU A 83 9.68 6.80 0.74
N ARG A 84 10.88 6.21 0.70
CA ARG A 84 11.42 5.41 1.81
C ARG A 84 11.47 6.20 3.12
N GLN A 85 11.92 7.45 3.06
CA GLN A 85 11.92 8.35 4.21
C GLN A 85 10.51 8.58 4.76
N ARG A 86 9.56 9.03 3.91
CA ARG A 86 8.15 9.25 4.31
C ARG A 86 7.55 7.99 4.95
N LEU A 87 7.74 6.82 4.33
CA LEU A 87 7.24 5.55 4.85
C LEU A 87 7.75 5.29 6.28
N THR A 88 9.07 5.44 6.51
CA THR A 88 9.65 5.22 7.84
C THR A 88 9.20 6.26 8.87
N GLU A 89 9.07 7.53 8.49
CA GLU A 89 8.58 8.60 9.37
C GLU A 89 7.13 8.37 9.83
N HIS A 90 6.33 7.70 8.99
CA HIS A 90 4.95 7.33 9.28
C HIS A 90 4.79 5.89 9.83
N GLY A 91 5.88 5.26 10.27
CA GLY A 91 5.84 4.01 11.03
C GLY A 91 5.87 2.72 10.19
N ALA A 92 6.11 2.81 8.89
CA ALA A 92 6.32 1.63 8.06
C ALA A 92 7.71 1.03 8.30
N GLN A 93 7.80 -0.30 8.21
CA GLN A 93 9.06 -1.02 8.22
C GLN A 93 9.50 -1.29 6.77
N LEU A 94 10.65 -0.75 6.36
CA LEU A 94 11.25 -1.09 5.06
C LEU A 94 11.79 -2.52 5.06
N ILE A 95 11.63 -3.20 3.93
CA ILE A 95 12.10 -4.55 3.68
C ILE A 95 12.82 -4.52 2.32
N ASP A 96 14.11 -4.87 2.34
CA ASP A 96 14.87 -4.98 1.10
C ASP A 96 14.48 -6.25 0.34
N ALA A 97 14.50 -6.17 -0.99
CA ALA A 97 14.24 -7.32 -1.84
C ALA A 97 15.40 -8.33 -1.76
N GLU A 98 15.09 -9.59 -1.48
CA GLU A 98 16.03 -10.71 -1.44
C GLU A 98 16.47 -11.10 -2.86
N ARG A 99 15.55 -11.05 -3.83
CA ARG A 99 15.85 -11.40 -5.24
C ARG A 99 16.16 -10.17 -6.08
N ALA A 100 17.31 -10.19 -6.75
CA ALA A 100 17.67 -9.19 -7.74
C ALA A 100 16.76 -9.25 -8.98
N THR A 101 16.36 -8.09 -9.48
CA THR A 101 15.53 -7.89 -10.68
C THR A 101 16.21 -6.89 -11.62
N PRO A 102 15.89 -6.89 -12.94
CA PRO A 102 16.43 -5.90 -13.88
C PRO A 102 16.00 -4.45 -13.60
N PHE A 103 14.97 -4.27 -12.77
CA PHE A 103 14.44 -2.99 -12.29
C PHE A 103 14.55 -2.90 -10.78
N GLN A 104 14.49 -1.68 -10.26
CA GLN A 104 14.53 -1.47 -8.81
C GLN A 104 13.15 -1.67 -8.18
N ARG A 105 13.17 -2.26 -6.99
CA ARG A 105 11.99 -2.46 -6.17
C ARG A 105 12.37 -2.54 -4.70
N PHE A 106 11.41 -2.31 -3.83
CA PHE A 106 11.53 -2.57 -2.41
C PHE A 106 10.17 -2.87 -1.82
N PHE A 107 10.18 -3.40 -0.61
CA PHE A 107 8.95 -3.68 0.12
C PHE A 107 8.86 -2.80 1.35
N PHE A 108 7.64 -2.58 1.81
CA PHE A 108 7.41 -2.07 3.16
C PHE A 108 6.24 -2.80 3.80
N ARG A 109 6.30 -2.88 5.13
CA ARG A 109 5.19 -3.30 5.97
C ARG A 109 4.51 -2.06 6.53
N ASP A 110 3.21 -1.92 6.28
CA ASP A 110 2.41 -0.82 6.83
C ASP A 110 2.17 -1.01 8.35
N PRO A 111 1.61 -0.02 9.06
CA PRO A 111 1.31 -0.14 10.48
C PRO A 111 0.29 -1.24 10.84
N ASN A 112 -0.53 -1.69 9.89
CA ASN A 112 -1.46 -2.81 10.08
C ASN A 112 -0.80 -4.18 9.87
N GLY A 113 0.40 -4.21 9.28
CA GLY A 113 1.18 -5.40 9.01
C GLY A 113 1.13 -5.89 7.56
N TYR A 114 0.38 -5.22 6.68
CA TYR A 114 0.31 -5.55 5.26
C TYR A 114 1.63 -5.27 4.55
N ILE A 115 1.97 -6.13 3.60
CA ILE A 115 3.13 -5.93 2.74
C ILE A 115 2.72 -5.24 1.45
N PHE A 116 3.46 -4.20 1.11
CA PHE A 116 3.39 -3.53 -0.18
C PHE A 116 4.74 -3.66 -0.90
N GLU A 117 4.67 -3.82 -2.21
CA GLU A 117 5.83 -3.75 -3.10
C GLU A 117 5.79 -2.43 -3.86
N VAL A 118 6.91 -1.72 -3.89
CA VAL A 118 7.09 -0.54 -4.71
C VAL A 118 8.05 -0.90 -5.84
N VAL A 119 7.55 -0.79 -7.07
CA VAL A 119 8.28 -1.13 -8.29
C VAL A 119 8.57 0.13 -9.08
N GLU A 120 9.75 0.21 -9.69
CA GLU A 120 10.10 1.30 -10.59
C GLU A 120 9.07 1.42 -11.74
N SER A 121 8.56 2.63 -11.94
CA SER A 121 7.63 2.92 -13.05
C SER A 121 8.33 2.73 -14.39
N ASN A 122 7.58 2.28 -15.40
CA ASN A 122 8.09 1.99 -16.75
C ASN A 122 9.17 0.89 -16.81
N HIS A 123 9.28 0.04 -15.78
CA HIS A 123 10.16 -1.13 -15.83
C HIS A 123 9.77 -2.06 -17.00
N ALA A 124 10.78 -2.67 -17.60
CA ALA A 124 10.53 -3.79 -18.51
C ALA A 124 9.99 -4.98 -17.69
N PRO A 125 8.93 -5.67 -18.17
CA PRO A 125 8.44 -6.86 -17.49
C PRO A 125 9.55 -7.92 -17.40
N GLU A 126 9.54 -8.72 -16.34
CA GLU A 126 10.44 -9.87 -16.24
C GLU A 126 10.15 -10.83 -17.39
N THR A 127 11.04 -10.90 -18.36
CA THR A 127 11.04 -11.97 -19.35
C THR A 127 11.69 -13.19 -18.70
N SER A 128 10.90 -14.24 -18.48
CA SER A 128 11.38 -15.55 -18.02
C SER A 128 12.33 -16.19 -19.02
#